data_AF-Q2XN96-F1
#
_entry.id   AF-Q2XN96-F1
#
_cell.length_a   1.000
_cell.length_b   1.000
_cell.length_c   1.000
_cell.angle_alpha   90.00
_cell.angle_beta   90.00
_cell.angle_gamma   90.00
#
_symmetry.space_group_name_H-M   'P 1'
#
loop_
_entity.id
_entity.type
_entity.pdbx_description
1 polymer ?
#
loop_
_entity_poly.entity_id
_entity_poly.type
_entity_poly.pdbx_seq_one_letter_code
_entity_poly.pdbx_strand_id
1 'polypeptide(L)'
;LVDNIVAQRNGKPSGRNDFMDLILELRQLGEVTSNKYGSSASSLEITDEVICAQAFVFYIAGYETSATTMAYMIYQLALNPDIQNKLIAEVDEVLKANDGKVTYDTVKEMKYLNKAFDETLRMYSIVEPLQRKATRDYKIPGTDVVIEKDTIVIISPRGIHYD
;
A
#
# COMPACT_ATOMS: atom_id res chain seq x y z
N LEU A 1 -13.67 -17.96 3.84
CA LEU A 1 -12.20 -18.18 3.78
C LEU A 1 -11.55 -17.89 5.13
N VAL A 2 -11.71 -16.68 5.68
CA VAL A 2 -11.17 -16.29 6.99
C VAL A 2 -11.62 -17.24 8.10
N ASP A 3 -12.91 -17.54 8.20
CA ASP A 3 -13.44 -18.46 9.22
C ASP A 3 -12.78 -19.84 9.19
N ASN A 4 -12.55 -20.38 7.98
CA ASN A 4 -11.86 -21.66 7.80
C ASN A 4 -10.41 -21.59 8.31
N ILE A 5 -9.71 -20.48 8.06
CA ILE A 5 -8.32 -20.28 8.51
C ILE A 5 -8.29 -20.12 10.04
N VAL A 6 -9.21 -19.33 10.61
CA VAL A 6 -9.32 -19.15 12.06
C VAL A 6 -9.62 -20.50 12.74
N ALA A 7 -10.54 -21.29 12.19
CA ALA A 7 -10.87 -22.63 12.68
C ALA A 7 -9.67 -23.58 12.58
N GLN A 8 -8.96 -23.62 11.45
CA GLN A 8 -7.75 -24.44 11.29
C GLN A 8 -6.65 -24.10 12.30
N ARG A 9 -6.58 -22.83 12.72
CA ARG A 9 -5.62 -22.34 13.71
C ARG A 9 -6.16 -22.35 15.16
N ASN A 10 -7.35 -22.90 15.39
CA ASN A 10 -8.03 -22.89 16.68
C ASN A 10 -8.12 -21.48 17.32
N GLY A 11 -8.27 -20.44 16.49
CA GLY A 11 -8.32 -19.05 16.95
C GLY A 11 -7.03 -18.51 17.58
N LYS A 12 -5.88 -19.15 17.33
CA LYS A 12 -4.58 -18.75 17.89
C LYS A 12 -3.52 -18.53 16.81
N PRO A 13 -2.48 -17.74 17.07
CA PRO A 13 -1.33 -17.63 16.18
C PRO A 13 -0.69 -19.01 15.95
N SER A 14 -0.31 -19.26 14.71
CA SER A 14 0.25 -20.53 14.24
C SER A 14 1.79 -20.55 14.19
N GLY A 15 2.45 -19.40 14.41
CA GLY A 15 3.91 -19.25 14.32
C GLY A 15 4.42 -19.20 12.87
N ARG A 16 3.53 -19.00 11.90
CA ARG A 16 3.84 -18.79 10.48
C ARG A 16 4.34 -17.38 10.19
N ASN A 17 4.14 -16.44 11.13
CA ASN A 17 4.54 -15.03 11.03
C ASN A 17 3.89 -14.33 9.82
N ASP A 18 2.60 -14.60 9.60
CA ASP A 18 1.80 -13.99 8.54
C ASP A 18 0.78 -12.98 9.09
N PHE A 19 0.06 -12.33 8.18
CA PHE A 19 -0.98 -11.36 8.53
C PHE A 19 -2.04 -11.92 9.49
N MET A 20 -2.41 -13.19 9.34
CA MET A 20 -3.40 -13.82 10.20
C MET A 20 -2.86 -14.09 11.59
N ASP A 21 -1.57 -14.44 11.72
CA ASP A 21 -0.92 -14.54 13.02
C ASP A 21 -0.91 -13.18 13.72
N LEU A 22 -0.54 -12.09 13.03
CA LEU A 22 -0.58 -10.73 13.58
C LEU A 22 -1.96 -10.37 14.14
N ILE A 23 -3.04 -10.63 13.39
CA ILE A 23 -4.39 -10.31 13.85
C ILE A 23 -4.83 -11.21 15.01
N LEU A 24 -4.47 -12.50 14.99
CA LEU A 24 -4.80 -13.41 16.09
C LEU A 24 -4.01 -13.09 17.37
N GLU A 25 -2.79 -12.57 17.25
CA GLU A 25 -2.03 -12.00 18.38
C GLU A 25 -2.74 -10.77 18.95
N LEU A 26 -3.19 -9.85 18.09
CA LEU A 26 -3.97 -8.69 18.53
C LEU A 26 -5.26 -9.10 19.24
N ARG A 27 -5.94 -10.16 18.79
CA ARG A 27 -7.10 -10.74 19.49
C ARG A 27 -6.75 -11.23 20.89
N GLN A 28 -5.57 -11.82 21.09
CA GLN A 28 -5.16 -12.29 22.40
C GLN A 28 -4.88 -11.16 23.40
N LEU A 29 -4.60 -9.95 22.92
CA LEU A 29 -4.47 -8.75 23.76
C LEU A 29 -5.83 -8.26 24.29
N GLY A 30 -6.95 -8.79 23.78
CA GLY A 30 -8.30 -8.34 24.13
C GLY A 30 -8.65 -7.03 23.42
N GLU A 31 -8.65 -5.93 24.16
CA GLU A 31 -8.92 -4.60 23.60
C GLU A 31 -7.63 -3.95 23.07
N VAL A 32 -7.63 -3.63 21.78
CA VAL A 32 -6.56 -2.85 21.16
C VAL A 32 -6.90 -1.37 21.28
N THR A 33 -6.01 -0.60 21.91
CA THR A 33 -6.14 0.86 22.02
C THR A 33 -5.20 1.55 21.03
N SER A 34 -5.70 2.59 20.35
CA SER A 34 -4.90 3.42 19.46
C SER A 34 -5.00 4.88 19.85
N ASN A 35 -3.84 5.53 20.01
CA ASN A 35 -3.74 6.96 20.27
C ASN A 35 -3.32 7.76 19.01
N LYS A 36 -3.37 7.15 17.82
CA LYS A 36 -2.80 7.74 16.59
C LYS A 36 -3.49 9.05 16.17
N TYR A 37 -4.73 9.29 16.60
CA TYR A 37 -5.52 10.47 16.22
C TYR A 37 -6.04 11.28 17.41
N GLY A 38 -5.21 11.48 18.45
CA GLY A 38 -5.22 12.67 19.32
C GLY A 38 -6.51 13.11 20.03
N SER A 39 -7.59 12.33 20.02
CA SER A 39 -8.84 12.68 20.73
C SER A 39 -9.58 11.40 21.09
N SER A 40 -9.40 10.98 22.35
CA SER A 40 -9.93 9.76 22.97
C SER A 40 -9.29 8.46 22.45
N ALA A 41 -8.69 7.69 23.36
CA ALA A 41 -8.30 6.31 23.06
C ALA A 41 -9.55 5.54 22.67
N SER A 42 -9.69 5.19 21.39
CA SER A 42 -10.70 4.24 20.95
C SER A 42 -10.17 2.85 21.25
N SER A 43 -10.86 2.11 22.13
CA SER A 43 -10.65 0.66 22.26
C SER A 43 -11.41 -0.07 21.16
N LEU A 44 -10.79 -1.12 20.62
CA LEU A 44 -11.38 -1.99 19.62
C LEU A 44 -11.16 -3.44 20.04
N GLU A 45 -12.23 -4.19 20.18
CA GLU A 45 -12.19 -5.64 20.33
C GLU A 45 -12.01 -6.31 18.95
N ILE A 46 -11.12 -7.30 18.85
CA ILE A 46 -10.83 -8.01 17.59
C ILE A 46 -11.80 -9.19 17.40
N THR A 47 -13.07 -8.87 17.11
CA THR A 47 -14.12 -9.84 16.79
C THR A 47 -13.86 -10.54 15.45
N ASP A 48 -14.56 -11.64 15.15
CA ASP A 48 -14.44 -12.32 13.86
C ASP A 48 -14.81 -11.40 12.68
N GLU A 49 -15.80 -10.52 12.86
CA GLU A 49 -16.18 -9.51 11.88
C GLU A 49 -15.05 -8.51 11.63
N VAL A 50 -14.34 -8.08 12.68
CA VAL A 50 -13.18 -7.19 12.54
C VAL A 50 -12.06 -7.88 11.77
N ILE A 51 -11.76 -9.16 12.07
CA ILE A 51 -10.75 -9.93 11.32
C ILE A 51 -11.15 -10.03 9.84
N CYS A 52 -12.38 -10.41 9.56
CA CYS A 52 -12.90 -10.52 8.20
C CYS A 52 -12.81 -9.19 7.45
N ALA A 53 -13.22 -8.09 8.08
CA ALA A 53 -13.17 -6.75 7.50
C ALA A 53 -11.73 -6.31 7.19
N GLN A 54 -10.79 -6.50 8.13
CA GLN A 54 -9.38 -6.14 7.92
C GLN A 54 -8.72 -7.00 6.85
N ALA A 55 -8.99 -8.30 6.82
CA ALA A 55 -8.48 -9.20 5.77
C ALA A 55 -9.00 -8.78 4.38
N PHE A 56 -10.28 -8.41 4.29
CA PHE A 56 -10.90 -7.94 3.05
C PHE A 56 -10.28 -6.62 2.56
N VAL A 57 -10.13 -5.64 3.45
CA VAL A 57 -9.51 -4.35 3.13
C VAL A 57 -8.05 -4.53 2.71
N PHE A 58 -7.28 -5.35 3.45
CA PHE A 58 -5.89 -5.63 3.12
C PHE A 58 -5.76 -6.28 1.74
N TYR A 59 -6.63 -7.23 1.42
CA TYR A 59 -6.65 -7.89 0.12
C TYR A 59 -6.95 -6.89 -1.01
N ILE A 60 -8.05 -6.13 -0.92
CA ILE A 60 -8.44 -5.21 -2.01
C ILE A 60 -7.43 -4.09 -2.18
N ALA A 61 -7.04 -3.44 -1.08
CA ALA A 61 -6.14 -2.30 -1.12
C ALA A 61 -4.74 -2.71 -1.62
N GLY A 62 -4.27 -3.91 -1.29
CA GLY A 62 -2.99 -4.44 -1.73
C GLY A 62 -3.02 -5.05 -3.14
N TYR A 63 -4.13 -5.69 -3.54
CA TYR A 63 -4.23 -6.40 -4.81
C TYR A 63 -4.44 -5.44 -5.99
N GLU A 64 -5.51 -4.64 -5.96
CA GLU A 64 -5.92 -3.85 -7.13
C GLU A 64 -4.85 -2.83 -7.50
N THR A 65 -4.27 -2.16 -6.49
CA THR A 65 -3.25 -1.13 -6.70
C THR A 65 -1.96 -1.71 -7.27
N SER A 66 -1.47 -2.81 -6.70
CA SER A 66 -0.24 -3.47 -7.14
C SER A 66 -0.42 -4.12 -8.51
N ALA A 67 -1.53 -4.83 -8.74
CA ALA A 67 -1.82 -5.49 -10.02
C ALA A 67 -1.90 -4.47 -11.16
N THR A 68 -2.58 -3.35 -10.95
CA THR A 68 -2.69 -2.28 -11.94
C THR A 68 -1.34 -1.63 -12.21
N THR A 69 -0.53 -1.38 -11.17
CA THR A 69 0.83 -0.83 -11.34
C THR A 69 1.71 -1.76 -12.17
N MET A 70 1.72 -3.06 -11.85
CA MET A 70 2.49 -4.06 -12.59
C MET A 70 2.02 -4.16 -14.05
N ALA A 71 0.71 -4.11 -14.29
CA ALA A 71 0.17 -4.15 -15.65
C ALA A 71 0.65 -2.95 -16.50
N TYR A 72 0.61 -1.74 -15.95
CA TYR A 72 1.13 -0.55 -16.64
C TYR A 72 2.64 -0.59 -16.82
N MET A 73 3.39 -1.07 -15.83
CA MET A 73 4.84 -1.20 -15.95
C MET A 73 5.21 -2.17 -17.08
N ILE A 74 4.60 -3.36 -17.11
CA ILE A 74 4.83 -4.34 -18.17
C ILE A 74 4.43 -3.79 -19.54
N TYR A 75 3.30 -3.07 -19.62
CA TYR A 75 2.87 -2.40 -20.83
C TYR A 75 3.91 -1.37 -21.33
N GLN A 76 4.43 -0.52 -20.44
CA GLN A 76 5.46 0.45 -20.78
C GLN A 76 6.77 -0.21 -21.20
N LEU A 77 7.19 -1.29 -20.53
CA LEU A 77 8.38 -2.05 -20.93
C LEU A 77 8.21 -2.69 -22.30
N ALA A 78 7.02 -3.21 -22.64
CA ALA A 78 6.73 -3.78 -23.94
C ALA A 78 6.77 -2.73 -25.08
N LEU A 79 6.40 -1.47 -24.78
CA LEU A 79 6.49 -0.35 -25.72
C LEU A 79 7.90 0.22 -25.86
N ASN A 80 8.78 -0.02 -24.88
CA ASN A 80 10.15 0.52 -24.84
C ASN A 80 11.18 -0.62 -24.69
N PRO A 81 11.47 -1.37 -25.77
CA PRO A 81 12.33 -2.56 -25.69
C PRO A 81 13.76 -2.28 -25.23
N ASP A 82 14.30 -1.09 -25.51
CA ASP A 82 15.60 -0.65 -25.03
C ASP A 82 15.65 -0.52 -23.50
N ILE A 83 14.58 0.06 -22.91
CA ILE A 83 14.41 0.17 -21.47
C ILE A 83 14.23 -1.23 -20.86
N GLN A 84 13.41 -2.08 -21.48
CA GLN A 84 13.21 -3.47 -21.04
C GLN A 84 14.52 -4.25 -21.01
N ASN A 85 15.29 -4.22 -22.11
CA ASN A 85 16.57 -4.93 -22.20
C ASN A 85 17.58 -4.44 -21.14
N LYS A 86 17.60 -3.13 -20.89
CA LYS A 86 18.47 -2.54 -19.85
C LYS A 86 18.07 -2.99 -18.43
N LEU A 87 16.76 -3.06 -18.16
CA LEU A 87 16.24 -3.55 -16.88
C LEU A 87 16.56 -5.03 -16.68
N ILE A 88 16.35 -5.86 -17.70
CA ILE A 88 16.69 -7.29 -17.66
C ILE A 88 18.19 -7.48 -17.39
N ALA A 89 19.04 -6.70 -18.06
CA ALA A 89 20.48 -6.75 -17.83
C ALA A 89 20.87 -6.41 -16.38
N GLU A 90 20.23 -5.42 -15.75
CA GLU A 90 20.44 -5.12 -14.32
C GLU A 90 19.99 -6.29 -13.43
N VAL A 91 18.81 -6.85 -13.70
CA VAL A 91 18.28 -7.99 -12.93
C VAL A 91 19.24 -9.18 -13.03
N ASP A 92 19.71 -9.52 -14.23
CA ASP A 92 20.65 -10.62 -14.47
C ASP A 92 21.99 -10.38 -13.76
N GLU A 93 22.51 -9.15 -13.80
CA GLU A 93 23.76 -8.77 -13.12
C GLU A 93 23.64 -8.92 -11.60
N VAL A 94 22.59 -8.36 -11.01
CA VAL A 94 22.33 -8.43 -9.55
C VAL A 94 22.12 -9.87 -9.11
N LEU A 95 21.35 -10.67 -9.85
CA LEU A 95 21.14 -12.08 -9.51
C LEU A 95 22.44 -12.87 -9.63
N LYS A 96 23.25 -12.65 -10.66
CA LYS A 96 24.55 -13.31 -10.82
C LYS A 96 25.50 -12.99 -9.66
N ALA A 97 25.49 -11.75 -9.16
CA ALA A 97 26.29 -11.33 -8.01
C ALA A 97 25.83 -11.97 -6.68
N ASN A 98 24.58 -12.45 -6.62
CA ASN A 98 23.91 -12.96 -5.42
C ASN A 98 23.52 -14.45 -5.52
N ASP A 99 24.34 -15.27 -6.21
CA ASP A 99 24.13 -16.72 -6.38
C ASP A 99 22.77 -17.11 -7.00
N GLY A 100 22.18 -16.22 -7.80
CA GLY A 100 20.86 -16.41 -8.41
C GLY A 100 19.69 -16.31 -7.44
N LYS A 101 19.90 -15.82 -6.20
CA LYS A 101 18.86 -15.75 -5.17
C LYS A 101 18.09 -14.44 -5.25
N VAL A 102 16.76 -14.54 -5.21
CA VAL A 102 15.88 -13.38 -5.01
C VAL A 102 15.60 -13.24 -3.52
N THR A 103 16.21 -12.24 -2.90
CA THR A 103 15.98 -11.83 -1.51
C THR A 103 15.57 -10.36 -1.44
N TYR A 104 15.09 -9.92 -0.27
CA TYR A 104 14.79 -8.49 -0.04
C TYR A 104 15.96 -7.57 -0.38
N ASP A 105 17.17 -7.95 0.03
CA ASP A 105 18.38 -7.16 -0.22
C ASP A 105 18.73 -7.13 -1.70
N THR A 106 18.60 -8.25 -2.43
CA THR A 106 18.87 -8.25 -3.88
C THR A 106 17.90 -7.37 -4.66
N VAL A 107 16.62 -7.33 -4.30
CA VAL A 107 15.65 -6.44 -4.98
C VAL A 107 15.98 -4.98 -4.72
N LYS A 108 16.48 -4.65 -3.53
CA LYS A 108 16.93 -3.29 -3.17
C LYS A 108 18.15 -2.84 -3.98
N GLU A 109 18.98 -3.77 -4.46
CA GLU A 109 20.12 -3.48 -5.32
C GLU A 109 19.72 -3.12 -6.76
N MET A 110 18.52 -3.51 -7.21
CA MET A 110 17.99 -3.26 -8.56
C MET A 110 17.49 -1.80 -8.70
N LYS A 111 18.43 -0.86 -8.84
CA LYS A 111 18.15 0.58 -8.86
C LYS A 111 17.35 1.02 -10.09
N TYR A 112 17.62 0.45 -11.26
CA TYR A 112 16.94 0.75 -12.51
C TYR A 112 15.52 0.16 -12.53
N LEU A 113 15.33 -1.04 -11.98
CA LEU A 113 14.00 -1.59 -11.71
C LEU A 113 13.16 -0.62 -10.86
N ASN A 114 13.71 -0.12 -9.76
CA ASN A 114 13.03 0.85 -8.90
C ASN A 114 12.69 2.15 -9.66
N LYS A 115 13.60 2.66 -10.51
CA LYS A 115 13.32 3.82 -11.36
C LYS A 115 12.18 3.58 -12.35
N ALA A 116 12.13 2.40 -12.97
CA ALA A 116 11.06 2.05 -13.90
C ALA A 116 9.71 1.91 -13.18
N PHE A 117 9.72 1.36 -11.97
CA PHE A 117 8.56 1.29 -11.10
C PHE A 117 8.05 2.69 -10.69
N ASP A 118 8.96 3.56 -10.22
CA ASP A 118 8.65 4.94 -9.84
C ASP A 118 8.11 5.76 -11.04
N GLU A 119 8.72 5.61 -12.22
CA GLU A 119 8.25 6.29 -13.44
C GLU A 119 6.89 5.78 -13.87
N THR A 120 6.60 4.48 -13.69
CA THR A 120 5.27 3.93 -13.92
C THR A 120 4.24 4.60 -13.01
N LEU A 121 4.53 4.75 -11.71
CA LEU A 121 3.63 5.43 -10.77
C LEU A 121 3.50 6.94 -11.04
N ARG A 122 4.56 7.57 -11.55
CA ARG A 122 4.51 8.96 -12.00
C ARG A 122 3.53 9.11 -13.16
N MET A 123 3.68 8.27 -14.20
CA MET A 123 2.82 8.29 -15.39
C MET A 123 1.38 7.85 -15.11
N TYR A 124 1.22 6.87 -14.22
CA TYR A 124 -0.06 6.24 -13.89
C TYR A 124 -0.33 6.37 -12.40
N SER A 125 -0.93 7.49 -12.00
CA SER A 125 -1.42 7.67 -10.64
C SER A 125 -2.60 6.72 -10.36
N ILE A 126 -2.33 5.62 -9.67
CA ILE A 126 -3.31 4.54 -9.45
C ILE A 126 -4.45 4.96 -8.50
N VAL A 127 -4.12 5.77 -7.49
CA VAL A 127 -5.11 6.28 -6.53
C VAL A 127 -5.33 7.76 -6.81
N GLU A 128 -6.38 8.06 -7.58
CA GLU A 128 -6.75 9.42 -7.94
C GLU A 128 -8.28 9.57 -8.09
N PRO A 129 -8.88 10.69 -7.64
CA PRO A 129 -8.27 11.75 -6.86
C PRO A 129 -8.27 11.48 -5.35
N LEU A 130 -7.35 12.12 -4.65
CA LEU A 130 -7.34 12.11 -3.19
C LEU A 130 -8.36 13.14 -2.68
N GLN A 131 -9.20 12.74 -1.73
CA GLN A 131 -10.30 13.57 -1.25
C GLN A 131 -10.23 13.78 0.26
N ARG A 132 -10.60 14.98 0.72
CA ARG A 132 -10.81 15.32 2.13
C ARG A 132 -12.05 16.19 2.25
N LYS A 133 -12.76 16.10 3.37
CA LYS A 133 -13.86 17.02 3.72
C LYS A 133 -13.39 17.94 4.84
N ALA A 134 -13.51 19.25 4.65
CA ALA A 134 -13.15 20.23 5.67
C ALA A 134 -14.08 20.08 6.90
N THR A 135 -13.52 19.82 8.08
CA THR A 135 -14.30 19.68 9.32
C THR A 135 -14.59 21.02 10.00
N ARG A 136 -13.90 22.07 9.56
CA ARG A 136 -14.01 23.48 9.98
C ARG A 136 -13.48 24.37 8.86
N ASP A 137 -13.82 25.65 8.91
CA ASP A 137 -13.23 26.64 8.02
C ASP A 137 -11.71 26.64 8.15
N TYR A 138 -11.01 26.64 7.01
CA TYR A 138 -9.56 26.55 6.95
C TYR A 138 -9.00 27.61 6.00
N LYS A 139 -8.26 28.59 6.54
CA LYS A 139 -7.50 29.57 5.73
C LYS A 139 -6.23 28.89 5.19
N ILE A 140 -6.08 28.85 3.87
CA ILE A 140 -4.87 28.31 3.24
C ILE A 140 -3.68 29.25 3.55
N PRO A 141 -2.60 28.76 4.18
CA PRO A 141 -1.46 29.60 4.53
C PRO A 141 -0.89 30.36 3.33
N GLY A 142 -0.59 31.65 3.51
CA GLY A 142 -0.03 32.50 2.45
C GLY A 142 -1.03 32.98 1.40
N THR A 143 -2.32 32.70 1.56
CA THR A 143 -3.38 33.18 0.65
C THR A 143 -4.55 33.77 1.44
N ASP A 144 -5.48 34.45 0.77
CA ASP A 144 -6.76 34.87 1.34
C ASP A 144 -7.90 33.87 1.09
N VAL A 145 -7.58 32.69 0.56
CA VAL A 145 -8.56 31.64 0.31
C VAL A 145 -8.92 30.92 1.61
N VAL A 146 -10.21 30.83 1.88
CA VAL A 146 -10.78 30.04 2.98
C VAL A 146 -11.57 28.88 2.38
N ILE A 147 -11.19 27.66 2.78
CA ILE A 147 -11.97 26.46 2.51
C ILE A 147 -13.05 26.40 3.59
N GLU A 148 -14.30 26.63 3.21
CA GLU A 148 -15.43 26.58 4.13
C GLU A 148 -15.62 25.17 4.68
N LYS A 149 -16.12 25.09 5.92
CA LYS A 149 -16.55 23.84 6.53
C LYS A 149 -17.46 23.07 5.57
N ASP A 150 -17.32 21.76 5.60
CA ASP A 150 -18.03 20.78 4.79
C ASP A 150 -17.67 20.76 3.30
N THR A 151 -16.79 21.65 2.83
CA THR A 151 -16.24 21.61 1.46
C THR A 151 -15.41 20.35 1.22
N ILE A 152 -15.62 19.70 0.07
CA ILE A 152 -14.78 18.61 -0.41
C ILE A 152 -13.57 19.20 -1.13
N VAL A 153 -12.38 18.90 -0.62
CA VAL A 153 -11.10 19.22 -1.24
C VAL A 153 -10.64 18.01 -2.05
N ILE A 154 -10.37 18.23 -3.33
CA ILE A 154 -9.87 17.23 -4.27
C ILE A 154 -8.43 17.60 -4.62
N ILE A 155 -7.51 16.64 -4.43
CA ILE A 155 -6.11 16.76 -4.79
C ILE A 155 -5.86 15.76 -5.92
N SER A 156 -5.24 16.22 -7.00
CA SER A 156 -4.89 15.39 -8.17
C SER A 156 -3.40 15.04 -8.13
N PRO A 157 -3.02 13.81 -7.72
CA PRO A 157 -1.64 13.36 -7.82
C PRO A 157 -1.12 13.40 -9.25
N ARG A 158 -1.95 13.04 -10.24
CA ARG A 158 -1.52 13.06 -11.64
C ARG A 158 -1.24 14.46 -12.14
N GLY A 159 -2.06 15.45 -11.76
CA GLY A 159 -1.80 16.85 -12.07
C GLY A 159 -0.42 17.30 -11.57
N ILE A 160 -0.06 16.89 -10.34
CA ILE A 160 1.25 17.19 -9.74
C ILE A 160 2.38 16.41 -10.42
N HIS A 161 2.16 15.14 -10.79
CA HIS A 161 3.16 14.30 -11.43
C HIS A 161 3.52 14.73 -12.86
N TYR A 162 2.70 15.58 -13.48
CA TYR A 162 2.84 16.07 -14.86
C TYR A 162 3.02 17.60 -14.95
N ASP A 163 3.17 18.29 -13.81
CA ASP A 163 3.62 19.69 -13.76
C ASP A 163 5.09 19.80 -14.20
#